data_AF-A0A1Y5HA15-F1
#
_entry.id   AF-A0A1Y5HA15-F1
#
_cell.length_a   1.000
_cell.length_b   1.000
_cell.length_c   1.000
_cell.angle_alpha   90.00
_cell.angle_beta   90.00
_cell.angle_gamma   90.00
#
_symmetry.space_group_name_H-M   'P 1'
#
loop_
_entity.id
_entity.type
_entity.pdbx_description
1 polymer ?
#
loop_
_entity_poly.entity_id
_entity_poly.type
_entity_poly.pdbx_seq_one_letter_code
_entity_poly.pdbx_strand_id
1 'polypeptide(L)'
;PTQKAMDVSRLNKSEQQIYGHIARQYLMQFYGSYEYSQTKVEANIQGGLFKTSARTPLKPGWKVLYKQDKKNKQDAQSVSLPIIHEGETWHCQQANIIDKKTTAPEHFSDATLLAAMTGISRYVQDKDIRKTLKETDGLGTEATRAGIIELLFKRKFLIRQGKKILATQVGTALINSLPVSATTPDMTALWEQQLNAISVKELNYQGFMSPMNEHLQALIFQAKQHIPSALQGVKAQGTGFKTKGKGKSKFYKNKGKASKPKAAS
;
A
#
# COMPACT_ATOMS: atom_id res chain seq x y z
N PRO A 1 -21.04 10.53 3.51
CA PRO A 1 -21.71 11.66 4.20
C PRO A 1 -22.88 11.15 5.01
N THR A 2 -23.09 11.62 6.24
CA THR A 2 -24.28 11.27 7.02
C THR A 2 -25.41 12.26 6.73
N GLN A 3 -26.64 11.92 7.13
CA GLN A 3 -27.81 12.81 6.99
C GLN A 3 -27.81 13.98 7.99
N LYS A 4 -26.85 14.01 8.93
CA LYS A 4 -26.77 15.06 9.94
C LYS A 4 -26.37 16.38 9.29
N ALA A 5 -27.26 17.35 9.33
CA ALA A 5 -26.94 18.72 8.94
C ALA A 5 -25.82 19.24 9.85
N MET A 6 -24.72 19.67 9.23
CA MET A 6 -23.55 20.19 9.93
C MET A 6 -23.12 21.49 9.25
N ASP A 7 -22.84 22.49 10.07
CA ASP A 7 -22.24 23.73 9.61
C ASP A 7 -20.76 23.48 9.27
N VAL A 8 -20.45 23.51 7.97
CA VAL A 8 -19.12 23.25 7.41
C VAL A 8 -18.09 24.27 7.91
N SER A 9 -18.51 25.45 8.35
CA SER A 9 -17.63 26.49 8.90
C SER A 9 -16.95 26.08 10.20
N ARG A 10 -17.49 25.08 10.92
CA ARG A 10 -16.94 24.55 12.17
C ARG A 10 -15.78 23.57 11.96
N LEU A 11 -15.64 23.04 10.74
CA LEU A 11 -14.56 22.13 10.39
C LEU A 11 -13.27 22.91 10.15
N ASN A 12 -12.15 22.36 10.57
CA ASN A 12 -10.85 22.90 10.18
C ASN A 12 -10.59 22.67 8.67
N LYS A 13 -9.58 23.33 8.12
CA LYS A 13 -9.27 23.26 6.68
C LYS A 13 -9.06 21.82 6.17
N SER A 14 -8.39 20.98 6.93
CA SER A 14 -8.12 19.57 6.56
C SER A 14 -9.40 18.74 6.58
N GLU A 15 -10.23 18.90 7.61
CA GLU A 15 -11.53 18.25 7.73
C GLU A 15 -12.48 18.68 6.61
N GLN A 16 -12.53 19.97 6.28
CA GLN A 16 -13.30 20.50 5.16
C GLN A 16 -12.87 19.87 3.83
N GLN A 17 -11.56 19.73 3.61
CA GLN A 17 -11.03 19.10 2.40
C GLN A 17 -11.41 17.63 2.33
N ILE A 18 -11.19 16.85 3.39
CA ILE A 18 -11.54 15.42 3.47
C ILE A 18 -13.05 15.24 3.28
N TYR A 19 -13.88 15.99 4.01
CA TYR A 19 -15.33 15.96 3.86
C TYR A 19 -15.75 16.31 2.44
N GLY A 20 -15.16 17.34 1.84
CA GLY A 20 -15.42 17.74 0.46
C GLY A 20 -15.10 16.63 -0.55
N HIS A 21 -14.02 15.87 -0.35
CA HIS A 21 -13.70 14.70 -1.17
C HIS A 21 -14.75 13.60 -1.01
N ILE A 22 -15.10 13.24 0.23
CA ILE A 22 -16.09 12.18 0.52
C ILE A 22 -17.47 12.55 -0.03
N ALA A 23 -17.92 13.78 0.20
CA ALA A 23 -19.22 14.26 -0.26
C ALA A 23 -19.30 14.32 -1.78
N ARG A 24 -18.25 14.84 -2.44
CA ARG A 24 -18.19 14.85 -3.91
C ARG A 24 -18.21 13.43 -4.49
N GLN A 25 -17.42 12.50 -3.92
CA GLN A 25 -17.38 11.11 -4.38
C GLN A 25 -18.74 10.41 -4.23
N TYR A 26 -19.47 10.71 -3.15
CA TYR A 26 -20.83 10.21 -2.97
C TYR A 26 -21.79 10.79 -4.02
N LEU A 27 -21.73 12.11 -4.26
CA LEU A 27 -22.56 12.77 -5.26
C LEU A 27 -22.34 12.22 -6.68
N MET A 28 -21.10 11.83 -7.03
CA MET A 28 -20.80 11.25 -8.35
C MET A 28 -21.65 10.03 -8.71
N GLN A 29 -22.10 9.25 -7.72
CA GLN A 29 -22.90 8.05 -7.95
C GLN A 29 -24.28 8.35 -8.56
N PHE A 30 -24.74 9.60 -8.45
CA PHE A 30 -26.01 10.08 -8.99
C PHE A 30 -25.87 10.80 -10.35
N TYR A 31 -24.65 10.91 -10.88
CA TYR A 31 -24.39 11.53 -12.18
C TYR A 31 -24.21 10.45 -13.25
N GLY A 32 -24.58 10.78 -14.48
CA GLY A 32 -24.33 9.92 -15.63
C GLY A 32 -22.84 9.69 -15.90
N SER A 33 -22.54 8.65 -16.67
CA SER A 33 -21.18 8.35 -17.14
C SER A 33 -20.59 9.49 -17.97
N TYR A 34 -19.25 9.62 -17.93
CA TYR A 34 -18.53 10.47 -18.88
C TYR A 34 -18.50 9.79 -20.24
N GLU A 35 -19.16 10.39 -21.23
CA GLU A 35 -19.21 9.90 -22.61
C GLU A 35 -18.22 10.68 -23.47
N TYR A 36 -17.44 9.96 -24.28
CA TYR A 36 -16.50 10.55 -25.24
C TYR A 36 -16.45 9.70 -26.52
N SER A 37 -16.22 10.35 -27.65
CA SER A 37 -15.90 9.70 -28.91
C SER A 37 -14.38 9.51 -29.00
N GLN A 38 -13.92 8.30 -29.28
CA GLN A 38 -12.50 8.03 -29.55
C GLN A 38 -12.30 7.68 -31.01
N THR A 39 -11.63 8.56 -31.75
CA THR A 39 -11.21 8.31 -33.14
C THR A 39 -9.81 7.69 -33.12
N LYS A 40 -9.63 6.55 -33.79
CA LYS A 40 -8.33 5.92 -34.02
C LYS A 40 -8.07 5.91 -35.52
N VAL A 41 -6.90 6.38 -35.91
CA VAL A 41 -6.48 6.41 -37.31
C VAL A 41 -5.20 5.59 -37.43
N GLU A 42 -5.21 4.65 -38.36
CA GLU A 42 -4.05 3.88 -38.74
C GLU A 42 -3.69 4.25 -40.18
N ALA A 43 -2.45 4.65 -40.40
CA ALA A 43 -1.97 5.08 -41.70
C ALA A 43 -0.77 4.22 -42.11
N ASN A 44 -0.78 3.76 -43.36
CA ASN A 44 0.37 3.11 -43.96
C ASN A 44 1.19 4.15 -44.74
N ILE A 45 2.42 4.39 -44.31
CA ILE A 45 3.36 5.30 -44.97
C ILE A 45 4.57 4.48 -45.40
N GLN A 46 4.74 4.27 -46.71
CA GLN A 46 5.86 3.51 -47.29
C GLN A 46 6.06 2.13 -46.64
N GLY A 47 4.98 1.43 -46.29
CA GLY A 47 5.01 0.11 -45.65
C GLY A 47 5.05 0.14 -44.11
N GLY A 48 5.24 1.30 -43.49
CA GLY A 48 5.21 1.47 -42.03
C GLY A 48 3.81 1.77 -41.50
N LEU A 49 3.41 1.11 -40.41
CA LEU A 49 2.12 1.33 -39.74
C LEU A 49 2.24 2.42 -38.66
N PHE A 50 1.59 3.57 -38.89
CA PHE A 50 1.52 4.67 -37.94
C PHE A 50 0.13 4.74 -37.32
N LYS A 51 0.05 5.05 -36.02
CA LYS A 51 -1.21 5.13 -35.27
C LYS A 51 -1.33 6.47 -34.57
N THR A 52 -2.51 7.08 -34.66
CA THR A 52 -2.90 8.22 -33.83
C THR A 52 -4.29 8.01 -33.27
N SER A 53 -4.57 8.61 -32.12
CA SER A 53 -5.91 8.57 -31.53
C SER A 53 -6.26 9.88 -30.85
N ALA A 54 -7.51 10.31 -31.03
CA ALA A 54 -8.07 11.48 -30.38
C ALA A 54 -9.30 11.09 -29.57
N ARG A 55 -9.54 11.84 -28.49
CA ARG A 55 -10.74 11.72 -27.66
C ARG A 55 -11.47 13.04 -27.61
N THR A 56 -12.72 13.05 -28.06
CA THR A 56 -13.61 14.21 -28.04
C THR A 56 -14.69 13.98 -26.98
N PRO A 57 -14.76 14.80 -25.91
CA PRO A 57 -15.83 14.71 -24.92
C PRO A 57 -17.21 14.92 -25.59
N LEU A 58 -18.18 14.04 -25.31
CA LEU A 58 -19.57 14.17 -25.76
C LEU A 58 -20.47 14.63 -24.62
N LYS A 59 -20.42 13.93 -23.48
CA LYS A 59 -21.13 14.31 -22.26
C LYS A 59 -20.17 14.27 -21.07
N PRO A 60 -20.08 15.35 -20.27
CA PRO A 60 -19.14 15.40 -19.16
C PRO A 60 -19.50 14.44 -18.00
N GLY A 61 -20.79 14.09 -17.83
CA GLY A 61 -21.23 13.18 -16.77
C GLY A 61 -20.76 13.62 -15.38
N TRP A 62 -20.33 12.67 -14.55
CA TRP A 62 -19.75 12.93 -13.21
C TRP A 62 -18.55 13.89 -13.20
N LYS A 63 -17.84 14.09 -14.33
CA LYS A 63 -16.67 14.99 -14.37
C LYS A 63 -17.02 16.45 -14.10
N VAL A 64 -18.30 16.86 -14.22
CA VAL A 64 -18.73 18.23 -13.88
C VAL A 64 -18.47 18.61 -12.42
N LEU A 65 -18.38 17.61 -11.54
CA LEU A 65 -18.11 17.82 -10.10
C LEU A 65 -16.66 18.20 -9.81
N TYR A 66 -15.75 18.00 -10.77
CA TYR A 66 -14.37 18.47 -10.67
C TYR A 66 -14.24 19.79 -11.44
N LYS A 67 -13.64 20.79 -10.79
CA LYS A 67 -13.24 22.00 -11.51
C LYS A 67 -12.29 21.57 -12.63
N GLN A 68 -12.58 21.99 -13.87
CA GLN A 68 -11.65 21.85 -14.98
C GLN A 68 -10.45 22.77 -14.70
N ASP A 69 -9.50 22.29 -13.90
CA ASP A 69 -8.24 22.99 -13.71
C ASP A 69 -7.56 23.07 -15.07
N LYS A 70 -7.40 24.29 -15.60
CA LYS A 70 -6.71 24.58 -16.86
C LYS A 70 -5.28 24.03 -16.93
N LYS A 71 -4.72 23.55 -15.80
CA LYS A 71 -3.40 22.90 -15.69
C LYS A 71 -3.37 21.42 -16.09
N ASN A 72 -4.50 20.70 -16.08
CA ASN A 72 -4.58 19.30 -16.51
C ASN A 72 -4.81 19.14 -18.02
N LYS A 73 -4.24 20.04 -18.83
CA LYS A 73 -4.22 19.93 -20.30
C LYS A 73 -3.20 18.93 -20.85
N GLN A 74 -2.52 18.16 -19.99
CA GLN A 74 -1.62 17.09 -20.45
C GLN A 74 -2.36 15.76 -20.71
N ASP A 75 -3.33 15.39 -19.88
CA ASP A 75 -4.15 14.18 -20.13
C ASP A 75 -5.27 14.40 -21.15
N ALA A 76 -5.55 15.67 -21.46
CA ALA A 76 -6.43 16.10 -22.53
C ALA A 76 -5.66 17.07 -23.43
N GLN A 77 -4.59 16.59 -24.07
CA GLN A 77 -4.39 17.02 -25.45
C GLN A 77 -5.61 16.50 -26.22
N SER A 78 -6.68 17.28 -26.21
CA SER A 78 -7.75 17.21 -27.19
C SER A 78 -7.15 17.63 -28.52
N VAL A 79 -6.24 16.81 -29.06
CA VAL A 79 -5.89 16.86 -30.47
C VAL A 79 -7.19 16.51 -31.17
N SER A 80 -7.89 17.52 -31.65
CA SER A 80 -9.02 17.27 -32.54
C SER A 80 -8.40 16.75 -33.83
N LEU A 81 -8.66 15.48 -34.15
CA LEU A 81 -8.36 14.99 -35.49
C LEU A 81 -9.38 15.62 -36.45
N PRO A 82 -8.95 15.96 -37.68
CA PRO A 82 -9.91 16.27 -38.73
C PRO A 82 -10.77 15.03 -39.02
N ILE A 83 -11.88 15.24 -39.72
CA ILE A 83 -12.67 14.14 -40.25
C ILE A 83 -11.81 13.45 -41.31
N ILE A 84 -11.58 12.14 -41.14
CA ILE A 84 -10.76 11.31 -42.02
C ILE A 84 -11.62 10.12 -42.43
N HIS A 85 -11.64 9.82 -43.73
CA HIS A 85 -12.36 8.67 -44.28
C HIS A 85 -11.39 7.55 -44.67
N GLU A 86 -11.87 6.31 -44.61
CA GLU A 86 -11.08 5.15 -45.01
C GLU A 86 -10.78 5.21 -46.51
N GLY A 87 -9.54 4.90 -46.89
CA GLY A 87 -9.06 4.98 -48.28
C GLY A 87 -8.58 6.37 -48.72
N GLU A 88 -8.71 7.40 -47.88
CA GLU A 88 -8.13 8.70 -48.20
C GLU A 88 -6.60 8.65 -48.25
N THR A 89 -6.04 9.33 -49.25
CA THR A 89 -4.58 9.47 -49.39
C THR A 89 -4.15 10.82 -48.83
N TRP A 90 -3.20 10.79 -47.90
CA TRP A 90 -2.67 11.97 -47.23
C TRP A 90 -1.17 12.10 -47.48
N HIS A 91 -0.67 13.34 -47.51
CA HIS A 91 0.76 13.61 -47.70
C HIS A 91 1.49 13.76 -46.35
N CYS A 92 2.53 12.96 -46.12
CA CYS A 92 3.40 13.10 -44.96
C CYS A 92 4.35 14.29 -45.17
N GLN A 93 4.12 15.39 -44.47
CA GLN A 93 4.89 16.63 -44.62
C GLN A 93 6.27 16.57 -43.96
N GLN A 94 6.37 15.97 -42.77
CA GLN A 94 7.63 15.83 -42.04
C GLN A 94 7.65 14.52 -41.25
N ALA A 95 8.85 13.98 -41.07
CA ALA A 95 9.11 12.88 -40.15
C ALA A 95 10.14 13.34 -39.11
N ASN A 96 9.82 13.16 -37.83
CA ASN A 96 10.72 13.50 -36.74
C ASN A 96 11.15 12.22 -36.02
N ILE A 97 12.46 12.06 -35.83
CA ILE A 97 13.01 11.00 -34.97
C ILE A 97 12.94 11.52 -33.53
N ILE A 98 12.21 10.79 -32.67
CA ILE A 98 12.07 11.14 -31.26
C ILE A 98 12.97 10.20 -30.45
N ASP A 99 14.14 10.69 -30.07
CA ASP A 99 15.03 9.96 -29.18
C ASP A 99 14.43 9.88 -27.78
N LYS A 100 14.14 8.67 -27.31
CA LYS A 100 13.65 8.40 -25.96
C LYS A 100 14.69 7.64 -25.17
N LYS A 101 14.76 7.92 -23.88
CA LYS A 101 15.60 7.19 -22.92
C LYS A 101 14.71 6.50 -21.90
N THR A 102 15.10 5.29 -21.50
CA THR A 102 14.47 4.62 -20.38
C THR A 102 14.81 5.36 -19.08
N THR A 103 13.86 5.40 -18.17
CA THR A 103 14.04 5.98 -16.84
C THR A 103 13.90 4.86 -15.81
N ALA A 104 14.69 4.94 -14.74
CA ALA A 104 14.53 4.03 -13.61
C ALA A 104 13.11 4.17 -13.00
N PRO A 105 12.58 3.12 -12.35
CA PRO A 105 11.33 3.22 -11.62
C PRO A 105 11.38 4.35 -10.58
N GLU A 106 10.30 5.12 -10.49
CA GLU A 106 10.18 6.16 -9.47
C GLU A 106 10.10 5.54 -8.07
N HIS A 107 10.72 6.22 -7.10
CA HIS A 107 10.56 5.85 -5.70
C HIS A 107 9.10 6.02 -5.25
N PHE A 108 8.70 5.24 -4.25
CA PHE A 108 7.38 5.39 -3.66
C PHE A 108 7.21 6.76 -2.99
N SER A 109 6.01 7.33 -3.08
CA SER A 109 5.46 8.35 -2.17
C SER A 109 4.49 7.69 -1.18
N ASP A 110 3.98 8.44 -0.19
CA ASP A 110 2.97 7.92 0.76
C ASP A 110 1.74 7.37 0.01
N ALA A 111 1.27 8.08 -1.02
CA ALA A 111 0.11 7.65 -1.82
C ALA A 111 0.39 6.38 -2.63
N THR A 112 1.53 6.31 -3.31
CA THR A 112 1.86 5.13 -4.14
C THR A 112 2.25 3.92 -3.30
N LEU A 113 2.84 4.11 -2.11
CA LEU A 113 3.13 3.02 -1.18
C LEU A 113 1.82 2.44 -0.60
N LEU A 114 0.90 3.30 -0.17
CA LEU A 114 -0.42 2.86 0.30
C LEU A 114 -1.21 2.14 -0.81
N ALA A 115 -1.14 2.66 -2.04
CA ALA A 115 -1.72 2.01 -3.21
C ALA A 115 -1.04 0.66 -3.51
N ALA A 116 0.28 0.54 -3.33
CA ALA A 116 1.00 -0.71 -3.49
C ALA A 116 0.64 -1.74 -2.41
N MET A 117 0.44 -1.32 -1.15
CA MET A 117 -0.03 -2.21 -0.08
C MET A 117 -1.43 -2.73 -0.39
N THR A 118 -2.34 -1.87 -0.85
CA THR A 118 -3.71 -2.26 -1.24
C THR A 118 -3.71 -3.15 -2.49
N GLY A 119 -2.88 -2.83 -3.48
CA GLY A 119 -2.77 -3.53 -4.76
C GLY A 119 -1.56 -4.46 -4.84
N ILE A 120 -1.18 -5.10 -3.73
CA ILE A 120 0.08 -5.86 -3.63
C ILE A 120 0.15 -7.04 -4.61
N SER A 121 -1.00 -7.57 -5.02
CA SER A 121 -1.15 -8.60 -6.05
C SER A 121 -0.42 -8.28 -7.36
N ARG A 122 -0.24 -6.99 -7.71
CA ARG A 122 0.52 -6.56 -8.90
C ARG A 122 2.02 -6.88 -8.81
N TYR A 123 2.54 -7.11 -7.61
CA TYR A 123 3.96 -7.36 -7.34
C TYR A 123 4.25 -8.85 -7.10
N VAL A 124 3.24 -9.71 -7.15
CA VAL A 124 3.36 -11.16 -6.94
C VAL A 124 3.38 -11.87 -8.28
N GLN A 125 4.35 -12.76 -8.51
CA GLN A 125 4.47 -13.49 -9.78
C GLN A 125 3.55 -14.71 -9.85
N ASP A 126 3.39 -15.41 -8.72
CA ASP A 126 2.52 -16.57 -8.62
C ASP A 126 1.05 -16.20 -8.84
N LYS A 127 0.35 -16.97 -9.67
CA LYS A 127 -1.03 -16.67 -10.09
C LYS A 127 -2.04 -16.95 -8.97
N ASP A 128 -1.84 -17.99 -8.19
CA ASP A 128 -2.76 -18.40 -7.14
C ASP A 128 -2.66 -17.42 -5.96
N ILE A 129 -1.44 -17.08 -5.56
CA ILE A 129 -1.17 -16.07 -4.52
C ILE A 129 -1.70 -14.69 -4.95
N ARG A 130 -1.51 -14.32 -6.23
CA ARG A 130 -2.04 -13.07 -6.78
C ARG A 130 -3.57 -13.02 -6.72
N LYS A 131 -4.26 -14.14 -6.97
CA LYS A 131 -5.72 -14.22 -6.87
C LYS A 131 -6.17 -14.01 -5.43
N THR A 132 -5.59 -14.73 -4.48
CA THR A 132 -5.88 -14.60 -3.04
C THR A 132 -5.72 -13.14 -2.58
N LEU A 133 -4.58 -12.50 -2.88
CA LEU A 133 -4.30 -11.10 -2.51
C LEU A 133 -5.15 -10.04 -3.22
N LYS A 134 -5.94 -10.44 -4.21
CA LYS A 134 -6.91 -9.55 -4.87
C LYS A 134 -8.30 -9.68 -4.23
N GLU A 135 -8.61 -10.86 -3.70
CA GLU A 135 -9.84 -11.15 -2.97
C GLU A 135 -9.75 -10.66 -1.51
N THR A 136 -8.59 -10.85 -0.88
CA THR A 136 -8.24 -10.22 0.38
C THR A 136 -7.74 -8.81 0.08
N ASP A 137 -8.16 -7.81 0.86
CA ASP A 137 -7.88 -6.38 0.64
C ASP A 137 -6.37 -6.05 0.78
N GLY A 138 -5.52 -6.59 -0.09
CA GLY A 138 -4.08 -6.43 -0.11
C GLY A 138 -3.34 -6.82 1.17
N LEU A 139 -2.24 -6.11 1.43
CA LEU A 139 -1.40 -6.32 2.61
C LEU A 139 -1.86 -5.43 3.77
N GLY A 140 -2.44 -6.07 4.79
CA GLY A 140 -3.00 -5.41 5.96
C GLY A 140 -4.32 -4.70 5.67
N THR A 141 -5.09 -4.43 6.71
CA THR A 141 -6.41 -3.78 6.61
C THR A 141 -6.30 -2.26 6.51
N GLU A 142 -7.30 -1.60 5.92
CA GLU A 142 -7.37 -0.13 5.81
C GLU A 142 -7.00 0.59 7.14
N ALA A 143 -7.48 0.07 8.27
CA ALA A 143 -7.24 0.64 9.60
C ALA A 143 -5.77 0.57 10.07
N THR A 144 -4.95 -0.32 9.50
CA THR A 144 -3.60 -0.62 10.01
C THR A 144 -2.48 -0.10 9.10
N ARG A 145 -2.73 0.08 7.79
CA ARG A 145 -1.68 0.44 6.81
C ARG A 145 -0.93 1.72 7.16
N ALA A 146 -1.65 2.79 7.50
CA ALA A 146 -1.04 4.06 7.88
C ALA A 146 -0.14 3.92 9.13
N GLY A 147 -0.61 3.16 10.13
CA GLY A 147 0.16 2.90 11.35
C GLY A 147 1.44 2.09 11.11
N ILE A 148 1.41 1.12 10.18
CA ILE A 148 2.59 0.35 9.79
C ILE A 148 3.61 1.22 9.07
N ILE A 149 3.18 2.07 8.14
CA ILE A 149 4.08 3.01 7.44
C ILE A 149 4.77 3.94 8.46
N GLU A 150 4.01 4.53 9.38
CA GLU A 150 4.56 5.39 10.44
C GLU A 150 5.49 4.63 11.40
N LEU A 151 5.21 3.36 11.69
CA LEU A 151 6.11 2.51 12.48
C LEU A 151 7.46 2.30 11.78
N LEU A 152 7.48 2.09 10.47
CA LEU A 152 8.71 1.93 9.69
C LEU A 152 9.57 3.21 9.69
N PHE A 153 8.94 4.39 9.63
CA PHE A 153 9.62 5.68 9.82
C PHE A 153 10.14 5.85 11.26
N LYS A 154 9.32 5.51 12.26
CA LYS A 154 9.71 5.59 13.68
C LYS A 154 10.92 4.71 13.98
N ARG A 155 10.98 3.51 13.37
CA ARG A 155 12.12 2.57 13.47
C ARG A 155 13.31 2.93 12.57
N LYS A 156 13.22 4.04 11.81
CA LYS A 156 14.29 4.51 10.91
C LYS A 156 14.66 3.53 9.80
N PHE A 157 13.74 2.65 9.40
CA PHE A 157 13.90 1.79 8.22
C PHE A 157 13.59 2.54 6.92
N LEU A 158 12.72 3.55 7.02
CA LEU A 158 12.35 4.44 5.91
C LEU A 158 12.68 5.90 6.27
N ILE A 159 12.94 6.71 5.26
CA ILE A 159 13.09 8.17 5.35
C ILE A 159 12.31 8.86 4.24
N ARG A 160 11.83 10.08 4.53
CA ARG A 160 11.19 10.95 3.53
C ARG A 160 12.24 11.92 2.97
N GLN A 161 12.41 11.92 1.66
CA GLN A 161 13.22 12.90 0.92
C GLN A 161 12.30 13.64 -0.06
N GLY A 162 11.83 14.82 0.36
CA GLY A 162 10.74 15.50 -0.34
C GLY A 162 9.46 14.66 -0.32
N LYS A 163 8.92 14.35 -1.50
CA LYS A 163 7.74 13.46 -1.68
C LYS A 163 8.10 11.98 -1.82
N LYS A 164 9.40 11.65 -1.86
CA LYS A 164 9.89 10.28 -2.07
C LYS A 164 10.17 9.61 -0.72
N ILE A 165 9.89 8.31 -0.65
CA ILE A 165 10.16 7.41 0.46
C ILE A 165 11.33 6.53 0.03
N LEU A 166 12.39 6.53 0.83
CA LEU A 166 13.60 5.76 0.58
C LEU A 166 13.87 4.80 1.74
N ALA A 167 14.38 3.62 1.42
CA ALA A 167 14.93 2.71 2.41
C ALA A 167 16.25 3.28 2.96
N THR A 168 16.44 3.21 4.27
CA THR A 168 17.72 3.54 4.89
C THR A 168 18.70 2.38 4.76
N GLN A 169 19.98 2.62 5.00
CA GLN A 169 20.98 1.55 5.11
C GLN A 169 20.56 0.49 6.14
N VAL A 170 19.95 0.92 7.25
CA VAL A 170 19.43 0.01 8.29
C VAL A 170 18.28 -0.84 7.76
N GLY A 171 17.32 -0.22 7.05
CA GLY A 171 16.19 -0.93 6.44
C GLY A 171 16.66 -1.95 5.40
N THR A 172 17.58 -1.57 4.52
CA THR A 172 18.17 -2.46 3.52
C THR A 172 18.95 -3.60 4.16
N ALA A 173 19.80 -3.32 5.16
CA ALA A 173 20.54 -4.35 5.87
C ALA A 173 19.62 -5.34 6.60
N LEU A 174 18.53 -4.86 7.19
CA LEU A 174 17.52 -5.72 7.81
C LEU A 174 16.86 -6.65 6.79
N ILE A 175 16.38 -6.11 5.67
CA ILE A 175 15.76 -6.92 4.60
C ILE A 175 16.74 -7.96 4.07
N ASN A 176 18.00 -7.60 3.84
CA ASN A 176 19.02 -8.54 3.36
C ASN A 176 19.41 -9.61 4.38
N SER A 177 19.09 -9.40 5.66
CA SER A 177 19.37 -10.36 6.74
C SER A 177 18.19 -11.30 7.02
N LEU A 178 17.02 -11.02 6.43
CA LEU A 178 15.82 -11.83 6.61
C LEU A 178 15.73 -12.90 5.51
N PRO A 179 15.12 -14.07 5.80
CA PRO A 179 14.80 -15.03 4.77
C PRO A 179 13.78 -14.43 3.80
N VAL A 180 13.83 -14.88 2.53
CA VAL A 180 12.95 -14.38 1.46
C VAL A 180 11.48 -14.45 1.87
N SER A 181 11.06 -15.53 2.54
CA SER A 181 9.68 -15.73 3.01
C SER A 181 9.16 -14.65 3.98
N ALA A 182 10.05 -13.91 4.66
CA ALA A 182 9.69 -12.81 5.56
C ALA A 182 9.69 -11.43 4.85
N THR A 183 10.11 -11.38 3.59
CA THR A 183 10.26 -10.14 2.81
C THR A 183 9.30 -10.06 1.63
N THR A 184 8.69 -11.18 1.25
CA THR A 184 7.69 -11.26 0.18
C THR A 184 6.26 -11.36 0.77
N PRO A 185 5.23 -10.93 0.03
CA PRO A 185 3.85 -10.92 0.53
C PRO A 185 3.17 -12.30 0.54
N ASP A 186 3.83 -13.31 -0.02
CA ASP A 186 3.32 -14.68 -0.23
C ASP A 186 2.85 -15.33 1.08
N MET A 187 3.65 -15.21 2.15
CA MET A 187 3.30 -15.77 3.45
C MET A 187 2.05 -15.09 4.04
N THR A 188 1.92 -13.77 3.87
CA THR A 188 0.73 -13.05 4.32
C THR A 188 -0.51 -13.47 3.54
N ALA A 189 -0.40 -13.68 2.23
CA ALA A 189 -1.50 -14.20 1.42
C ALA A 189 -2.00 -15.56 1.93
N LEU A 190 -1.08 -16.48 2.21
CA LEU A 190 -1.40 -17.82 2.71
C LEU A 190 -2.13 -17.75 4.06
N TRP A 191 -1.67 -16.89 4.97
CA TRP A 191 -2.32 -16.71 6.27
C TRP A 191 -3.71 -16.10 6.14
N GLU A 192 -3.89 -15.07 5.32
CA GLU A 192 -5.23 -14.49 5.08
C GLU A 192 -6.19 -15.52 4.49
N GLN A 193 -5.73 -16.38 3.58
CA GLN A 193 -6.54 -17.49 3.06
C GLN A 193 -6.95 -18.47 4.16
N GLN A 194 -6.03 -18.87 5.03
CA GLN A 194 -6.31 -19.78 6.14
C GLN A 194 -7.24 -19.14 7.19
N LEU A 195 -7.05 -17.85 7.50
CA LEU A 195 -7.92 -17.10 8.40
C LEU A 195 -9.33 -16.95 7.80
N ASN A 196 -9.44 -16.72 6.49
CA ASN A 196 -10.71 -16.72 5.79
C ASN A 196 -11.39 -18.10 5.89
N ALA A 197 -10.65 -19.19 5.65
CA ALA A 197 -11.15 -20.57 5.80
C ALA A 197 -11.67 -20.85 7.23
N ILE A 198 -11.02 -20.30 8.27
CA ILE A 198 -11.55 -20.36 9.65
C ILE A 198 -12.88 -19.62 9.76
N SER A 199 -12.99 -18.42 9.17
CA SER A 199 -14.21 -17.61 9.23
C SER A 199 -15.43 -18.29 8.59
N VAL A 200 -15.20 -19.07 7.52
CA VAL A 200 -16.23 -19.88 6.84
C VAL A 200 -16.33 -21.31 7.37
N LYS A 201 -15.64 -21.63 8.47
CA LYS A 201 -15.66 -22.94 9.17
C LYS A 201 -15.10 -24.12 8.35
N GLU A 202 -14.23 -23.85 7.37
CA GLU A 202 -13.51 -24.86 6.59
C GLU A 202 -12.20 -25.29 7.26
N LEU A 203 -11.62 -24.45 8.13
CA LEU A 203 -10.42 -24.74 8.90
C LEU A 203 -10.67 -24.49 10.39
N ASN A 204 -10.12 -25.34 11.26
CA ASN A 204 -10.16 -25.09 12.70
C ASN A 204 -8.90 -24.37 13.19
N TYR A 205 -8.99 -23.76 14.37
CA TYR A 205 -7.89 -23.01 14.98
C TYR A 205 -6.58 -23.82 15.07
N GLN A 206 -6.66 -25.10 15.46
CA GLN A 206 -5.47 -25.93 15.64
C GLN A 206 -4.78 -26.25 14.30
N GLY A 207 -5.58 -26.43 13.24
CA GLY A 207 -5.10 -26.65 11.87
C GLY A 207 -4.34 -25.45 11.31
N PHE A 208 -4.61 -24.23 11.79
CA PHE A 208 -3.83 -23.04 11.46
C PHE A 208 -2.60 -22.87 12.39
N MET A 209 -2.81 -23.00 13.70
CA MET A 209 -1.77 -22.66 14.68
C MET A 209 -0.63 -23.67 14.75
N SER A 210 -0.88 -24.98 14.54
CA SER A 210 0.21 -25.98 14.60
C SER A 210 1.27 -25.74 13.52
N PRO A 211 0.89 -25.63 12.22
CA PRO A 211 1.88 -25.32 11.17
C PRO A 211 2.55 -23.96 11.36
N MET A 212 1.82 -22.95 11.84
CA MET A 212 2.39 -21.63 12.10
C MET A 212 3.46 -21.67 13.21
N ASN A 213 3.21 -22.41 14.29
CA ASN A 213 4.17 -22.56 15.38
C ASN A 213 5.42 -23.35 14.94
N GLU A 214 5.25 -24.41 14.15
CA GLU A 214 6.37 -25.15 13.55
C GLU A 214 7.21 -24.25 12.65
N HIS A 215 6.57 -23.46 11.79
CA HIS A 215 7.25 -22.49 10.94
C HIS A 215 8.01 -21.43 11.76
N LEU A 216 7.41 -20.92 12.84
CA LEU A 216 8.07 -19.97 13.74
C LEU A 216 9.31 -20.57 14.40
N GLN A 217 9.26 -21.83 14.85
CA GLN A 217 10.42 -22.50 15.42
C GLN A 217 11.54 -22.66 14.38
N ALA A 218 11.21 -22.99 13.14
CA ALA A 218 12.17 -23.06 12.04
C ALA A 218 12.84 -21.70 11.78
N LEU A 219 12.06 -20.61 11.73
CA LEU A 219 12.60 -19.25 11.56
C LEU A 219 13.51 -18.84 12.73
N ILE A 220 13.13 -19.14 13.97
CA ILE A 220 13.95 -18.87 15.16
C ILE A 220 15.25 -19.66 15.11
N PHE A 221 15.20 -20.94 14.72
CA PHE A 221 16.39 -21.77 14.58
C PHE A 221 17.34 -21.18 13.52
N GLN A 222 16.83 -20.82 12.34
CA GLN A 222 17.62 -20.18 11.28
C GLN A 222 18.25 -18.87 11.74
N ALA A 223 17.48 -18.01 12.42
CA ALA A 223 17.98 -16.74 12.94
C ALA A 223 19.10 -16.90 14.00
N LYS A 224 19.10 -18.00 14.76
CA LYS A 224 20.18 -18.31 15.71
C LYS A 224 21.47 -18.72 15.01
N GLN A 225 21.38 -19.39 13.87
CA GLN A 225 22.54 -19.82 13.08
C GLN A 225 23.13 -18.67 12.25
N HIS A 226 22.27 -17.77 11.77
CA HIS A 226 22.66 -16.63 10.94
C HIS A 226 22.45 -15.32 11.69
N ILE A 227 23.43 -14.94 12.51
CA ILE A 227 23.42 -13.63 13.18
C ILE A 227 23.58 -12.54 12.10
N PRO A 228 22.70 -11.53 12.03
CA PRO A 228 22.78 -10.44 11.05
C PRO A 228 24.06 -9.59 11.20
N SER A 229 25.17 -10.04 10.63
CA SER A 229 26.44 -9.29 10.60
C SER A 229 26.29 -7.96 9.84
N ALA A 230 25.36 -7.89 8.88
CA ALA A 230 25.02 -6.66 8.16
C ALA A 230 24.47 -5.53 9.05
N LEU A 231 24.04 -5.85 10.28
CA LEU A 231 23.60 -4.86 11.28
C LEU A 231 24.72 -4.48 12.27
N GLN A 232 25.90 -5.15 12.23
CA GLN A 232 27.03 -4.79 13.08
C GLN A 232 27.60 -3.42 12.65
N GLY A 233 27.69 -2.49 13.61
CA GLY A 233 28.21 -1.14 13.38
C GLY A 233 27.16 -0.09 12.97
N VAL A 234 25.93 -0.52 12.70
CA VAL A 234 24.81 0.41 12.51
C VAL A 234 24.46 1.01 13.88
N LYS A 235 24.77 2.30 14.07
CA LYS A 235 24.43 3.02 15.32
C LYS A 235 22.91 3.00 15.51
N ALA A 236 22.43 2.25 16.50
CA ALA A 236 21.03 2.25 16.91
C ALA A 236 20.66 3.66 17.42
N GLN A 237 19.98 4.44 16.58
CA GLN A 237 19.41 5.72 17.00
C GLN A 237 18.04 5.49 17.64
N GLY A 238 18.05 5.02 18.88
CA GLY A 238 16.84 4.79 19.68
C GLY A 238 17.17 4.29 21.07
N THR A 239 16.31 4.59 22.05
CA THR A 239 16.41 4.04 23.40
C THR A 239 16.40 2.52 23.29
N GLY A 240 17.53 1.89 23.58
CA GLY A 240 17.69 0.43 23.50
C GLY A 240 16.57 -0.30 24.23
N PHE A 241 16.24 -1.50 23.75
CA PHE A 241 15.31 -2.39 24.41
C PHE A 241 15.77 -2.60 25.85
N LYS A 242 15.10 -1.94 26.81
CA LYS A 242 15.35 -2.17 28.23
C LYS A 242 14.85 -3.57 28.51
N THR A 243 15.77 -4.53 28.55
CA THR A 243 15.51 -5.81 29.18
C THR A 243 15.06 -5.47 30.61
N LYS A 244 13.82 -5.83 30.98
CA LYS A 244 13.42 -5.81 32.39
C LYS A 244 14.37 -6.78 33.09
N GLY A 245 15.42 -6.23 33.68
CA GLY A 245 16.31 -6.99 34.55
C GLY A 245 15.44 -7.71 35.57
N LYS A 246 15.70 -9.01 35.77
CA LYS A 246 15.09 -9.80 36.83
C LYS A 246 15.24 -9.01 38.15
N GLY A 247 14.19 -8.31 38.54
CA GLY A 247 14.12 -7.65 39.84
C GLY A 247 14.23 -8.75 40.86
N LYS A 248 15.34 -8.77 41.62
CA LYS A 248 15.46 -9.60 42.82
C LYS A 248 14.19 -9.36 43.63
N SER A 249 13.37 -10.40 43.81
CA SER A 249 12.25 -10.34 44.73
C SER A 249 12.81 -9.97 46.09
N LYS A 250 12.49 -8.78 46.58
CA LYS A 250 12.72 -8.43 47.98
C LYS A 250 11.80 -9.33 48.79
N PHE A 251 12.36 -10.42 49.28
CA PHE A 251 11.79 -11.30 50.27
C PHE A 251 11.50 -10.44 51.51
N TYR A 252 10.23 -10.07 51.71
CA TYR A 252 9.79 -9.47 52.97
C TYR A 252 9.94 -10.54 54.06
N LYS A 253 11.01 -10.45 54.86
CA LYS A 253 11.12 -11.16 56.14
C LYS A 253 10.01 -10.64 57.05
N ASN A 254 8.91 -11.37 57.11
CA ASN A 254 7.87 -11.15 58.10
C ASN A 254 8.44 -11.59 59.47
N LYS A 255 8.82 -10.64 60.32
CA LYS A 255 9.20 -10.91 61.71
C LYS A 255 7.94 -11.33 62.46
N GLY A 256 7.92 -12.57 62.91
CA GLY A 256 6.82 -13.15 63.68
C GLY A 256 6.52 -12.36 64.95
N LYS A 257 5.22 -12.16 65.22
CA LYS A 257 4.69 -12.08 66.58
C LYS A 257 3.95 -13.40 66.83
N ALA A 258 4.53 -14.22 67.69
CA ALA A 258 3.90 -15.42 68.22
C ALA A 258 2.69 -15.01 69.08
N SER A 259 1.49 -15.41 68.69
CA SER A 259 0.31 -15.43 69.55
C SER A 259 0.25 -16.80 70.24
N LYS A 260 0.34 -16.81 71.57
CA LYS A 260 0.17 -17.99 72.44
C LYS A 260 -1.18 -18.67 72.19
N PRO A 261 -1.28 -20.01 72.30
CA PRO A 261 -2.57 -20.69 72.33
C PRO A 261 -3.21 -20.50 73.71
N LYS A 262 -4.50 -20.16 73.75
CA LYS A 262 -5.33 -20.33 74.95
C LYS A 262 -6.01 -21.69 74.86
N ALA A 263 -5.87 -22.45 75.95
CA ALA A 263 -6.47 -23.75 76.15
C ALA A 263 -7.99 -23.67 76.38
N ALA A 264 -8.61 -24.82 76.10
CA ALA A 264 -10.00 -25.26 76.24
C ALA A 264 -10.88 -24.65 77.35
N SER A 265 -12.16 -24.48 77.00
CA SER A 265 -13.30 -25.14 77.66
C SER A 265 -14.40 -25.35 76.62
#